data_AF-A0A1G8VV88-F1
#
_entry.id   AF-A0A1G8VV88-F1
#
_cell.length_a   1.000
_cell.length_b   1.000
_cell.length_c   1.000
_cell.angle_alpha   90.00
_cell.angle_beta   90.00
_cell.angle_gamma   90.00
#
_symmetry.space_group_name_H-M   'P 1'
#
loop_
_entity.id
_entity.type
_entity.pdbx_description
1 polymer ?
#
loop_
_entity_poly.entity_id
_entity_poly.type
_entity_poly.pdbx_seq_one_letter_code
_entity_poly.pdbx_strand_id
1 'polypeptide(L)'
;MFLLKYPLIPVLFALILSAPGPARAVEVQLSSGRTLETGLAEARLVAELGAFAVIAGRSCIACDENTSIYLHRISPRDKRVSAGRESPATPERYTYPGDYRDYLSEELVEKTRLFYGQCYEGQAALLWLSEYRVEGDWQKDEFLIVFRDGGMEERYNEGRQPGRLHTGHADCRELPGIDAETEP
;
A
#
# COMPACT_ATOMS: atom_id res chain seq x y z
N MET A 1 -27.35 -30.97 -67.45
CA MET A 1 -26.36 -29.91 -67.15
C MET A 1 -26.97 -29.03 -66.06
N PHE A 2 -26.69 -29.34 -64.78
CA PHE A 2 -27.24 -28.65 -63.61
C PHE A 2 -26.22 -27.64 -63.09
N LEU A 3 -26.59 -26.37 -63.02
CA LEU A 3 -25.83 -25.32 -62.32
C LEU A 3 -26.61 -24.95 -61.05
N LEU A 4 -26.11 -25.37 -59.89
CA LEU A 4 -26.62 -24.98 -58.58
C LEU A 4 -25.94 -23.66 -58.17
N LYS A 5 -26.73 -22.58 -58.04
CA LYS A 5 -26.30 -21.29 -57.48
C LYS A 5 -26.35 -21.36 -55.96
N TYR A 6 -25.21 -21.18 -55.28
CA TYR A 6 -25.14 -20.94 -53.83
C TYR A 6 -24.97 -19.44 -53.57
N PRO A 7 -25.74 -18.81 -52.66
CA PRO A 7 -25.45 -17.47 -52.19
C PRO A 7 -24.46 -17.51 -51.03
N LEU A 8 -23.43 -16.65 -51.11
CA LEU A 8 -22.53 -16.32 -50.00
C LEU A 8 -23.30 -15.56 -48.90
N ILE A 9 -23.22 -16.07 -47.67
CA ILE A 9 -23.65 -15.37 -46.45
C ILE A 9 -22.39 -14.72 -45.85
N PRO A 10 -22.31 -13.39 -45.69
CA PRO A 10 -21.21 -12.77 -44.97
C PRO A 10 -21.45 -12.93 -43.46
N VAL A 11 -20.60 -13.69 -42.79
CA VAL A 11 -20.56 -13.78 -41.33
C VAL A 11 -19.95 -12.48 -40.81
N LEU A 12 -20.82 -11.59 -40.31
CA LEU A 12 -20.44 -10.35 -39.63
C LEU A 12 -19.86 -10.73 -38.26
N PHE A 13 -18.53 -10.77 -38.16
CA PHE A 13 -17.82 -10.98 -36.90
C PHE A 13 -17.94 -9.70 -36.05
N ALA A 14 -18.93 -9.67 -35.15
CA ALA A 14 -19.05 -8.60 -34.17
C ALA A 14 -17.93 -8.76 -33.14
N LEU A 15 -16.83 -8.02 -33.33
CA LEU A 15 -15.83 -7.77 -32.30
C LEU A 15 -16.48 -6.93 -31.20
N ILE A 16 -16.99 -7.61 -30.18
CA ILE A 16 -17.40 -6.97 -28.93
C ILE A 16 -16.12 -6.51 -28.24
N LEU A 17 -15.76 -5.22 -28.40
CA LEU A 17 -14.78 -4.57 -27.55
C LEU A 17 -15.34 -4.53 -26.13
N SER A 18 -14.94 -5.49 -25.30
CA SER A 18 -15.09 -5.40 -23.85
C SER A 18 -14.16 -4.29 -23.36
N ALA A 19 -14.72 -3.12 -23.05
CA ALA A 19 -13.99 -2.06 -22.37
C ALA A 19 -13.45 -2.60 -21.02
N PRO A 20 -12.21 -2.29 -20.63
CA PRO A 20 -11.71 -2.64 -19.30
C PRO A 20 -12.56 -1.91 -18.25
N GLY A 21 -13.25 -2.68 -17.41
CA GLY A 21 -14.02 -2.12 -16.29
C GLY A 21 -13.09 -1.45 -15.27
N PRO A 22 -13.60 -0.52 -14.45
CA PRO A 22 -12.82 0.08 -13.37
C PRO A 22 -12.29 -1.02 -12.44
N ALA A 23 -11.05 -0.85 -11.95
CA ALA A 23 -10.43 -1.75 -11.00
C ALA A 23 -11.39 -1.97 -9.80
N ARG A 24 -11.75 -3.23 -9.55
CA ARG A 24 -12.72 -3.57 -8.50
C ARG A 24 -11.98 -3.53 -7.16
N ALA A 25 -12.45 -2.69 -6.24
CA ALA A 25 -11.91 -2.62 -4.88
C ALA A 25 -11.89 -4.02 -4.24
N VAL A 26 -10.76 -4.37 -3.62
CA VAL A 26 -10.55 -5.69 -3.02
C VAL A 26 -10.96 -5.63 -1.54
N GLU A 27 -11.84 -6.55 -1.15
CA GLU A 27 -12.22 -6.78 0.23
C GLU A 27 -11.06 -7.41 1.02
N VAL A 28 -10.71 -6.83 2.17
CA VAL A 28 -9.64 -7.34 3.03
C VAL A 28 -10.23 -8.01 4.26
N GLN A 29 -9.85 -9.27 4.52
CA GLN A 29 -10.32 -10.01 5.69
C GLN A 29 -9.42 -9.76 6.91
N LEU A 30 -10.02 -9.37 8.03
CA LEU A 30 -9.36 -9.20 9.33
C LEU A 30 -9.27 -10.55 10.07
N SER A 31 -8.38 -10.66 11.04
CA SER A 31 -8.22 -11.83 11.93
C SER A 31 -9.50 -12.20 12.67
N SER A 32 -10.34 -11.21 12.97
CA SER A 32 -11.69 -11.42 13.54
C SER A 32 -12.69 -12.10 12.59
N GLY A 33 -12.31 -12.36 11.33
CA GLY A 33 -13.20 -12.86 10.27
C GLY A 33 -14.07 -11.78 9.62
N ARG A 34 -14.06 -10.56 10.14
CA ARG A 34 -14.75 -9.40 9.54
C ARG A 34 -14.05 -8.96 8.26
N THR A 35 -14.83 -8.39 7.35
CA THR A 35 -14.34 -7.83 6.10
C THR A 35 -14.29 -6.31 6.16
N LEU A 36 -13.21 -5.75 5.61
CA LEU A 36 -12.96 -4.33 5.44
C LEU A 36 -13.05 -3.98 3.95
N GLU A 37 -13.95 -3.05 3.61
CA GLU A 37 -14.00 -2.44 2.29
C GLU A 37 -13.02 -1.26 2.28
N THR A 38 -11.90 -1.41 1.55
CA THR A 38 -10.80 -0.44 1.56
C THR A 38 -10.92 0.63 0.47
N GLY A 39 -11.62 0.32 -0.62
CA GLY A 39 -11.60 1.13 -1.84
C GLY A 39 -10.29 1.03 -2.64
N LEU A 40 -9.34 0.21 -2.19
CA LEU A 40 -8.04 0.03 -2.82
C LEU A 40 -8.06 -1.15 -3.80
N ALA A 41 -7.33 -1.01 -4.88
CA ALA A 41 -6.98 -2.12 -5.76
C ALA A 41 -5.78 -2.88 -5.18
N GLU A 42 -5.69 -4.18 -5.48
CA GLU A 42 -4.60 -5.06 -5.03
C GLU A 42 -4.39 -5.03 -3.49
N ALA A 43 -5.46 -4.73 -2.75
CA ALA A 43 -5.40 -4.52 -1.33
C ALA A 43 -5.11 -5.84 -0.58
N ARG A 44 -4.19 -5.77 0.38
CA ARG A 44 -3.89 -6.88 1.30
C ARG A 44 -3.60 -6.40 2.71
N LEU A 45 -4.04 -7.18 3.69
CA LEU A 45 -3.70 -6.94 5.09
C LEU A 45 -2.21 -7.20 5.31
N VAL A 46 -1.51 -6.23 5.88
CA VAL A 46 -0.12 -6.38 6.36
C VAL A 46 -0.13 -6.82 7.82
N ALA A 47 -0.89 -6.11 8.66
CA ALA A 47 -0.97 -6.35 10.09
C ALA A 47 -2.22 -5.74 10.72
N GLU A 48 -2.60 -6.23 11.89
CA GLU A 48 -3.50 -5.55 12.82
C GLU A 48 -2.69 -5.09 14.03
N LEU A 49 -2.61 -3.79 14.24
CA LEU A 49 -1.86 -3.14 15.32
C LEU A 49 -2.84 -2.38 16.22
N GLY A 50 -3.30 -3.05 17.27
CA GLY A 50 -4.30 -2.49 18.18
C GLY A 50 -5.63 -2.22 17.49
N ALA A 51 -6.07 -0.97 17.47
CA ALA A 51 -7.32 -0.54 16.83
C ALA A 51 -7.15 -0.19 15.34
N PHE A 52 -6.06 -0.62 14.69
CA PHE A 52 -5.74 -0.26 13.31
C PHE A 52 -5.39 -1.48 12.46
N ALA A 53 -5.86 -1.47 11.21
CA ALA A 53 -5.41 -2.36 10.15
C ALA A 53 -4.41 -1.61 9.27
N VAL A 54 -3.24 -2.22 9.08
CA VAL A 54 -2.20 -1.77 8.16
C VAL A 54 -2.42 -2.50 6.84
N ILE A 55 -2.61 -1.75 5.76
CA ILE A 55 -3.02 -2.29 4.47
C ILE A 55 -2.03 -1.84 3.41
N ALA A 56 -1.58 -2.78 2.58
CA ALA A 56 -0.85 -2.46 1.36
C ALA A 56 -1.83 -2.50 0.18
N GLY A 57 -1.76 -1.52 -0.72
CA GLY A 57 -2.60 -1.49 -1.91
C GLY A 57 -2.30 -0.29 -2.80
N ARG A 58 -3.10 -0.12 -3.84
CA ARG A 58 -3.02 1.00 -4.80
C ARG A 58 -4.37 1.70 -4.88
N SER A 59 -4.38 3.03 -4.95
CA SER A 59 -5.63 3.76 -5.16
C SER A 59 -6.06 3.77 -6.64
N CYS A 60 -5.09 3.70 -7.56
CA CYS A 60 -5.33 3.58 -9.00
C CYS A 60 -4.33 2.64 -9.70
N ILE A 61 -4.84 1.61 -10.40
CA ILE A 61 -4.01 0.71 -11.22
C ILE A 61 -3.62 1.34 -12.56
N ALA A 62 -4.51 2.11 -13.18
CA ALA A 62 -4.30 2.67 -14.51
C ALA A 62 -3.48 3.97 -14.52
N CYS A 63 -3.05 4.44 -13.34
CA CYS A 63 -2.35 5.72 -13.15
C CYS A 63 -0.86 5.53 -12.85
N ASP A 64 -0.35 4.30 -13.01
CA ASP A 64 1.04 3.94 -12.68
C ASP A 64 1.44 4.27 -11.24
N GLU A 65 0.47 4.26 -10.31
CA GLU A 65 0.72 4.60 -8.92
C GLU A 65 1.43 3.45 -8.22
N ASN A 66 2.50 3.71 -7.47
CA ASN A 66 3.13 2.66 -6.66
C ASN A 66 2.21 2.12 -5.56
N THR A 67 2.43 0.86 -5.19
CA THR A 67 1.83 0.30 -3.96
C THR A 67 2.21 1.18 -2.78
N SER A 68 1.26 1.42 -1.88
CA SER A 68 1.41 2.28 -0.71
C SER A 68 0.84 1.59 0.53
N ILE A 69 1.20 2.11 1.71
CA ILE A 69 0.68 1.68 3.01
C ILE A 69 -0.42 2.63 3.44
N TYR A 70 -1.53 2.07 3.92
CA TYR A 70 -2.69 2.79 4.42
C TYR A 70 -3.05 2.31 5.81
N LEU A 71 -3.46 3.23 6.68
CA LEU A 71 -3.88 2.95 8.04
C LEU A 71 -5.39 3.13 8.19
N HIS A 72 -6.08 2.06 8.55
CA HIS A 72 -7.52 2.06 8.74
C HIS A 72 -7.86 1.77 10.19
N ARG A 73 -8.62 2.67 10.83
CA ARG A 73 -9.13 2.41 12.18
C ARG A 73 -10.20 1.32 12.13
N ILE A 74 -10.00 0.25 12.89
CA ILE A 74 -10.91 -0.89 13.02
C ILE A 74 -11.56 -0.87 14.41
N SER A 75 -12.74 -0.25 14.52
CA SER A 75 -13.50 -0.27 15.77
C SER A 75 -14.04 -1.68 16.04
N PRO A 76 -13.93 -2.23 17.26
CA PRO A 76 -14.54 -3.52 17.62
C PRO A 76 -16.07 -3.51 17.54
N ARG A 77 -16.69 -2.32 17.60
CA ARG A 77 -18.16 -2.17 17.61
C ARG A 77 -18.76 -2.10 16.21
N ASP A 78 -17.95 -1.84 15.19
CA ASP A 78 -18.45 -1.63 13.84
C ASP A 78 -18.49 -2.96 13.08
N LYS A 79 -19.71 -3.39 12.74
CA LYS A 79 -19.96 -4.65 12.01
C LYS A 79 -19.61 -4.56 10.52
N ARG A 80 -19.52 -3.35 9.98
CA ARG A 80 -18.88 -3.03 8.69
C ARG A 80 -17.98 -1.84 8.94
N VAL A 81 -16.68 -2.06 8.90
CA VAL A 81 -15.75 -0.94 8.79
C VAL A 81 -15.79 -0.56 7.32
N SER A 82 -16.57 0.47 7.01
CA SER A 82 -16.60 1.03 5.66
C SER A 82 -15.51 2.08 5.62
N ALA A 83 -14.58 2.03 4.66
CA ALA A 83 -13.63 3.11 4.45
C ALA A 83 -14.30 4.46 4.10
N GLY A 84 -15.63 4.51 3.95
CA GLY A 84 -16.35 5.76 3.76
C GLY A 84 -17.84 5.65 4.03
N ARG A 85 -18.30 6.41 5.03
CA ARG A 85 -19.55 7.18 4.93
C ARG A 85 -19.62 8.35 5.92
N GLU A 86 -18.76 8.39 6.93
CA GLU A 86 -18.64 9.51 7.88
C GLU A 86 -17.22 10.00 8.16
N SER A 87 -16.20 9.58 7.40
CA SER A 87 -14.88 10.22 7.43
C SER A 87 -14.58 10.85 6.07
N PRO A 88 -14.59 12.19 5.94
CA PRO A 88 -14.24 12.90 4.71
C PRO A 88 -12.72 12.95 4.44
N ALA A 89 -11.89 12.27 5.25
CA ALA A 89 -10.46 12.19 5.03
C ALA A 89 -10.13 10.90 4.25
N THR A 90 -9.51 11.06 3.08
CA THR A 90 -8.75 9.99 2.44
C THR A 90 -7.81 9.36 3.47
N PRO A 91 -7.78 8.01 3.63
CA PRO A 91 -6.86 7.38 4.57
C PRO A 91 -5.43 7.84 4.28
N GLU A 92 -4.68 8.16 5.34
CA GLU A 92 -3.29 8.60 5.22
C GLU A 92 -2.48 7.55 4.45
N ARG A 93 -1.74 8.04 3.45
CA ARG A 93 -0.97 7.23 2.50
C ARG A 93 0.50 7.39 2.84
N TYR A 94 1.19 6.26 3.00
CA TYR A 94 2.62 6.19 3.30
C TYR A 94 3.34 5.35 2.25
N THR A 95 4.65 5.59 2.09
CA THR A 95 5.50 4.86 1.15
C THR A 95 5.58 3.37 1.50
N TYR A 96 5.52 2.51 0.49
CA TYR A 96 5.74 1.08 0.65
C TYR A 96 7.26 0.79 0.70
N PRO A 97 7.76 -0.22 1.43
CA PRO A 97 9.20 -0.49 1.44
C PRO A 97 9.71 -0.90 0.05
N GLY A 98 10.95 -0.58 -0.28
CA GLY A 98 11.53 -0.92 -1.58
C GLY A 98 12.79 -0.17 -1.95
N ASP A 99 13.30 -0.49 -3.13
CA ASP A 99 14.34 0.25 -3.83
C ASP A 99 13.67 1.08 -4.95
N TYR A 100 13.85 2.40 -4.89
CA TYR A 100 13.18 3.37 -5.76
C TYR A 100 14.18 4.01 -6.72
N ARG A 101 13.89 3.89 -8.02
CA ARG A 101 14.72 4.43 -9.10
C ARG A 101 14.05 5.62 -9.76
N ASP A 102 14.84 6.61 -10.13
CA ASP A 102 14.35 7.68 -10.99
C ASP A 102 13.95 7.11 -12.35
N TYR A 103 12.73 7.38 -12.80
CA TYR A 103 12.17 6.77 -14.02
C TYR A 103 12.93 7.16 -15.31
N LEU A 104 13.67 8.27 -15.31
CA LEU A 104 14.42 8.73 -16.49
C LEU A 104 15.84 8.16 -16.54
N SER A 105 16.57 8.27 -15.43
CA SER A 105 17.97 7.92 -15.32
C SER A 105 18.21 6.47 -14.90
N GLU A 106 17.18 5.80 -14.38
CA GLU A 106 17.24 4.45 -13.78
C GLU A 106 18.14 4.38 -12.53
N GLU A 107 18.64 5.53 -12.07
CA GLU A 107 19.50 5.61 -10.91
C GLU A 107 18.70 5.34 -9.64
N LEU A 108 19.31 4.62 -8.70
CA LEU A 108 18.73 4.39 -7.39
C LEU A 108 18.76 5.70 -6.59
N VAL A 109 17.58 6.22 -6.26
CA VAL A 109 17.42 7.52 -5.60
C VAL A 109 16.89 7.39 -4.17
N GLU A 110 16.16 6.32 -3.85
CA GLU A 110 15.69 6.04 -2.49
C GLU A 110 15.70 4.53 -2.18
N LYS A 111 15.93 4.20 -0.91
CA LYS A 111 15.75 2.87 -0.33
C LYS A 111 14.92 3.02 0.93
N THR A 112 13.89 2.20 1.07
CA THR A 112 12.94 2.29 2.17
C THR A 112 12.75 0.91 2.78
N ARG A 113 13.02 0.78 4.08
CA ARG A 113 12.70 -0.43 4.84
C ARG A 113 11.56 -0.12 5.79
N LEU A 114 10.59 -1.03 5.90
CA LEU A 114 9.45 -0.88 6.79
C LEU A 114 9.39 -2.04 7.78
N PHE A 115 9.33 -1.71 9.05
CA PHE A 115 9.11 -2.66 10.14
C PHE A 115 7.76 -2.42 10.80
N TYR A 116 7.11 -3.50 11.23
CA TYR A 116 5.81 -3.45 11.90
C TYR A 116 5.74 -4.41 13.09
N GLY A 117 4.92 -4.06 14.07
CA GLY A 117 4.75 -4.84 15.30
C GLY A 117 5.39 -4.15 16.51
N GLN A 118 5.99 -4.88 17.45
CA GLN A 118 6.59 -4.28 18.65
C GLN A 118 7.99 -3.72 18.39
N CYS A 119 8.07 -2.67 17.57
CA CYS A 119 9.33 -2.12 17.10
C CYS A 119 9.89 -0.96 17.96
N TYR A 120 9.10 -0.43 18.89
CA TYR A 120 9.49 0.74 19.70
C TYR A 120 9.03 0.61 21.15
N GLU A 121 9.97 0.52 22.10
CA GLU A 121 9.68 0.52 23.55
C GLU A 121 8.60 -0.49 24.00
N GLY A 122 8.45 -1.63 23.31
CA GLY A 122 7.43 -2.64 23.58
C GLY A 122 6.01 -2.27 23.11
N GLN A 123 5.86 -1.13 22.43
CA GLN A 123 4.62 -0.67 21.83
C GLN A 123 4.51 -1.13 20.38
N ALA A 124 3.28 -1.34 19.93
CA ALA A 124 2.98 -1.55 18.52
C ALA A 124 3.34 -0.29 17.73
N ALA A 125 4.09 -0.45 16.64
CA ALA A 125 4.59 0.64 15.83
C ALA A 125 4.77 0.22 14.37
N LEU A 126 4.80 1.22 13.50
CA LEU A 126 5.39 1.16 12.16
C LEU A 126 6.64 2.03 12.13
N LEU A 127 7.71 1.50 11.56
CA LEU A 127 9.00 2.17 11.48
C LEU A 127 9.50 2.11 10.05
N TRP A 128 9.63 3.26 9.42
CA TRP A 128 10.33 3.44 8.15
C TRP A 128 11.76 3.88 8.43
N LEU A 129 12.71 3.19 7.79
CA LEU A 129 14.11 3.59 7.69
C LEU A 129 14.39 3.87 6.22
N SER A 130 14.58 5.13 5.88
CA SER A 130 14.80 5.57 4.50
C SER A 130 16.21 6.09 4.31
N GLU A 131 16.80 5.75 3.16
CA GLU A 131 18.00 6.38 2.62
C GLU A 131 17.63 7.01 1.28
N TYR A 132 17.86 8.31 1.08
CA TYR A 132 17.49 9.00 -0.17
C TYR A 132 18.59 9.96 -0.62
N ARG A 133 18.65 10.23 -1.92
CA ARG A 133 19.65 11.13 -2.51
C ARG A 133 19.18 12.57 -2.51
N VAL A 134 20.01 13.47 -1.98
CA VAL A 134 19.85 14.93 -2.08
C VAL A 134 21.16 15.52 -2.54
N GLU A 135 21.14 16.25 -3.65
CA GLU A 135 22.34 16.91 -4.23
C GLU A 135 23.53 15.94 -4.46
N GLY A 136 23.25 14.66 -4.68
CA GLY A 136 24.24 13.60 -4.91
C GLY A 136 24.71 12.87 -3.64
N ASP A 137 24.35 13.35 -2.46
CA ASP A 137 24.68 12.73 -1.18
C ASP A 137 23.51 11.90 -0.63
N TRP A 138 23.84 10.80 0.05
CA TRP A 138 22.85 9.96 0.74
C TRP A 138 22.50 10.54 2.10
N GLN A 139 21.21 10.83 2.29
CA GLN A 139 20.63 11.22 3.56
C GLN A 139 19.86 10.04 4.15
N LYS A 140 19.69 10.07 5.48
CA LYS A 140 18.94 9.06 6.22
C LYS A 140 17.82 9.71 7.00
N ASP A 141 16.65 9.08 6.98
CA ASP A 141 15.51 9.48 7.79
C ASP A 141 14.88 8.27 8.49
N GLU A 142 14.30 8.55 9.64
CA GLU A 142 13.55 7.61 10.44
C GLU A 142 12.16 8.19 10.70
N PHE A 143 11.15 7.49 10.20
CA PHE A 143 9.75 7.85 10.45
C PHE A 143 9.05 6.75 11.25
N LEU A 144 8.46 7.13 12.38
CA LEU A 144 7.88 6.21 13.34
C LEU A 144 6.42 6.59 13.62
N ILE A 145 5.53 5.62 13.53
CA ILE A 145 4.15 5.73 14.01
C ILE A 145 3.98 4.79 15.19
N VAL A 146 3.62 5.33 16.35
CA VAL A 146 3.33 4.54 17.55
C VAL A 146 1.82 4.47 17.77
N PHE A 147 1.30 3.24 17.92
CA PHE A 147 -0.11 3.00 18.17
C PHE A 147 -0.39 2.98 19.68
N ARG A 148 -1.31 3.83 20.13
CA ARG A 148 -1.75 3.94 21.53
C ARG A 148 -3.28 3.82 21.62
N ASP A 149 -3.80 3.62 22.82
CA ASP A 149 -5.25 3.51 23.07
C ASP A 149 -6.04 4.76 22.61
N GLY A 150 -5.39 5.93 22.59
CA GLY A 150 -5.96 7.21 22.18
C GLY A 150 -5.85 7.53 20.68
N GLY A 151 -5.11 6.74 19.89
CA GLY A 151 -4.85 7.05 18.48
C GLY A 151 -3.43 6.70 18.05
N MET A 152 -2.95 7.40 17.01
CA MET A 152 -1.60 7.25 16.47
C MET A 152 -0.77 8.48 16.82
N GLU A 153 0.51 8.27 17.09
CA GLU A 153 1.49 9.33 17.31
C GLU A 153 2.58 9.20 16.25
N GLU A 154 2.71 10.22 15.39
CA GLU A 154 3.75 10.30 14.36
C GLU A 154 5.00 10.99 14.91
N ARG A 155 6.18 10.46 14.56
CA ARG A 155 7.48 11.00 14.94
C ARG A 155 8.44 10.94 13.76
N TYR A 156 9.03 12.07 13.40
CA TYR A 156 10.07 12.19 12.39
C TYR A 156 11.41 12.46 13.07
N ASN A 157 12.47 11.78 12.62
CA ASN A 157 13.81 11.93 13.15
C ASN A 157 14.84 11.97 12.02
N GLU A 158 15.15 13.19 11.59
CA GLU A 158 16.15 13.52 10.58
C GLU A 158 17.59 13.40 11.14
N GLY A 159 17.96 12.22 11.64
CA GLY A 159 19.36 11.85 11.90
C GLY A 159 20.03 12.48 13.13
N ARG A 160 19.29 12.94 14.16
CA ARG A 160 19.91 13.64 15.31
C ARG A 160 19.90 12.90 16.64
N GLN A 161 19.10 11.85 16.81
CA GLN A 161 19.16 11.00 18.01
C GLN A 161 18.87 9.55 17.64
N PRO A 162 19.69 8.56 18.03
CA PRO A 162 19.34 7.17 17.77
C PRO A 162 18.07 6.81 18.56
N GLY A 163 16.98 6.54 17.84
CA GLY A 163 15.81 5.93 18.47
C GLY A 163 16.20 4.62 19.15
N ARG A 164 15.57 4.27 20.27
CA ARG A 164 15.69 2.91 20.84
C ARG A 164 14.80 1.96 20.03
N LEU A 165 15.26 1.65 18.83
CA LEU A 165 14.56 0.77 17.89
C LEU A 165 14.85 -0.68 18.26
N HIS A 166 13.82 -1.54 18.20
CA HIS A 166 13.93 -2.96 18.53
C HIS A 166 13.74 -3.84 17.29
N THR A 167 14.46 -3.56 16.21
CA THR A 167 14.35 -4.29 14.93
C THR A 167 14.77 -5.77 15.02
N GLY A 168 15.45 -6.18 16.10
CA GLY A 168 15.81 -7.58 16.38
C GLY A 168 14.81 -8.35 17.26
N HIS A 169 13.71 -7.74 17.70
CA HIS A 169 12.69 -8.42 18.51
C HIS A 169 11.83 -9.33 17.63
N ALA A 170 11.43 -10.51 18.13
CA ALA A 170 10.65 -11.48 17.35
C ALA A 170 9.29 -10.92 16.86
N ASP A 171 8.73 -9.98 17.61
CA ASP A 171 7.47 -9.31 17.28
C ASP A 171 7.65 -8.02 16.46
N CYS A 172 8.87 -7.66 16.07
CA CYS A 172 9.14 -6.59 15.10
C CYS A 172 9.57 -7.24 13.78
N ARG A 173 8.72 -7.12 12.74
CA ARG A 173 8.91 -7.81 11.46
C ARG A 173 9.14 -6.82 10.35
N GLU A 174 10.09 -7.13 9.49
CA GLU A 174 10.30 -6.38 8.27
C GLU A 174 9.26 -6.79 7.22
N LEU A 175 8.63 -5.80 6.57
CA LEU A 175 7.78 -6.01 5.43
C LEU A 175 8.65 -6.08 4.16
N PRO A 176 8.58 -7.15 3.35
CA PRO A 176 9.35 -7.24 2.12
C PRO A 176 9.07 -6.07 1.17
N GLY A 177 10.15 -5.47 0.68
CA GLY A 177 10.08 -4.37 -0.28
C GLY A 177 9.85 -4.82 -1.73
N ILE A 178 9.71 -3.82 -2.61
CA ILE A 178 9.61 -3.97 -4.06
C ILE A 178 10.67 -3.13 -4.76
N ASP A 179 10.95 -3.43 -6.03
CA ASP A 179 11.60 -2.48 -6.93
C ASP A 179 10.52 -1.60 -7.57
N ALA A 180 10.69 -0.29 -7.53
CA ALA A 180 9.72 0.66 -8.07
C ALA A 180 10.39 1.89 -8.71
N GLU A 181 9.67 2.57 -9.58
CA GLU A 181 10.10 3.83 -10.18
C GLU A 181 9.46 5.00 -9.44
N THR A 182 10.15 6.14 -9.39
CA THR A 182 9.65 7.40 -8.83
C THR A 182 10.01 8.57 -9.75
N GLU A 183 9.19 9.62 -9.69
CA GLU A 183 9.57 10.91 -10.25
C GLU A 183 10.67 11.56 -9.38
N PRO A 184 11.62 12.31 -10.01
CA PRO A 184 12.74 12.96 -9.33
C PRO A 184 12.34 14.20 -8.52
#